data_AF-A0A348Y9E0-F1
#
_entry.id   AF-A0A348Y9E0-F1
#
_cell.length_a   1.000
_cell.length_b   1.000
_cell.length_c   1.000
_cell.angle_alpha   90.00
_cell.angle_beta   90.00
_cell.angle_gamma   90.00
#
_symmetry.space_group_name_H-M   'P 1'
#
loop_
_entity.id
_entity.type
_entity.pdbx_description
1 polymer ?
#
loop_
_entity_poly.entity_id
_entity_poly.type
_entity_poly.pdbx_seq_one_letter_code
_entity_poly.pdbx_strand_id
1 'polypeptide(L)'
;IQDAAQKLEQSDTVMIPASDGGYVLLGFKRAHTSLFSNIEWSTASVAAVTRQRIKALGWTLALLDPLHDIDEPADLKHLPVGWLAKIGY
;
A
#
# COMPACT_ATOMS: atom_id res chain seq x y z
N ILE A 1 10.65 0.42 -1.61
CA ILE A 1 10.49 -1.06 -1.71
C ILE A 1 11.49 -1.81 -0.81
N GLN A 2 12.78 -1.43 -0.76
CA GLN A 2 13.77 -2.08 0.13
C GLN A 2 13.31 -2.15 1.59
N ASP A 3 12.84 -1.04 2.17
CA ASP A 3 12.33 -1.02 3.55
C ASP A 3 11.16 -1.98 3.76
N ALA A 4 10.23 -2.07 2.79
CA ALA A 4 9.10 -2.99 2.86
C ALA A 4 9.57 -4.45 2.80
N ALA A 5 10.55 -4.76 1.96
CA ALA A 5 11.15 -6.10 1.88
C ALA A 5 11.89 -6.46 3.18
N GLN A 6 12.62 -5.52 3.78
CA GLN A 6 13.27 -5.72 5.07
C GLN A 6 12.25 -5.96 6.19
N LYS A 7 11.13 -5.21 6.20
CA LYS A 7 10.05 -5.42 7.18
C LYS A 7 9.42 -6.79 7.06
N LEU A 8 9.30 -7.32 5.83
CA LEU A 8 8.84 -8.69 5.62
C LEU A 8 9.76 -9.73 6.25
N GLU A 9 11.03 -9.48 6.57
CA GLU A 9 11.84 -10.45 7.31
C GLU A 9 11.25 -10.75 8.70
N GLN A 10 10.64 -9.75 9.33
CA GLN A 10 10.14 -9.80 10.71
C GLN A 10 8.61 -9.93 10.81
N SER A 11 7.88 -9.77 9.70
CA SER A 11 6.43 -9.94 9.65
C SER A 11 5.98 -10.95 8.59
N ASP A 12 4.73 -11.36 8.63
CA ASP A 12 4.12 -12.20 7.59
C ASP A 12 3.69 -11.37 6.38
N THR A 13 3.29 -10.12 6.65
CA THR A 13 2.78 -9.16 5.67
C THR A 13 3.32 -7.76 5.91
N VAL A 14 3.37 -6.96 4.85
CA VAL A 14 3.73 -5.54 4.88
C VAL A 14 2.74 -4.76 4.01
N MET A 15 2.36 -3.56 4.45
CA MET A 15 1.49 -2.67 3.69
C MET A 15 2.02 -1.24 3.72
N ILE A 16 2.03 -0.59 2.56
CA ILE A 16 2.13 0.86 2.41
C ILE A 16 0.74 1.34 2.00
N PRO A 17 -0.04 1.94 2.91
CA PRO A 17 -1.37 2.45 2.57
C PRO A 17 -1.26 3.62 1.59
N ALA A 18 -2.26 3.75 0.73
CA ALA A 18 -2.46 4.94 -0.08
C ALA A 18 -3.32 5.93 0.73
N SER A 19 -3.09 7.22 0.54
CA SER A 19 -3.83 8.28 1.25
C SER A 19 -5.33 8.32 0.92
N ASP A 20 -5.74 7.72 -0.20
CA ASP A 20 -7.13 7.63 -0.67
C ASP A 20 -7.92 6.44 -0.06
N GLY A 21 -7.24 5.56 0.69
CA GLY A 21 -7.82 4.37 1.33
C GLY A 21 -7.51 3.03 0.64
N GLY A 22 -6.79 3.07 -0.49
CA GLY A 22 -6.14 1.91 -1.10
C GLY A 22 -4.80 1.56 -0.44
N TYR A 23 -3.95 0.83 -1.18
CA TYR A 23 -2.55 0.62 -0.81
C TYR A 23 -1.65 0.72 -2.05
N VAL A 24 -0.54 1.44 -1.91
CA VAL A 24 0.51 1.53 -2.93
C VAL A 24 1.33 0.23 -2.98
N LEU A 25 1.44 -0.47 -1.84
CA LEU A 25 2.15 -1.74 -1.75
C LEU A 25 1.49 -2.67 -0.74
N LEU A 26 1.34 -3.94 -1.15
CA LEU A 26 1.04 -5.05 -0.26
C LEU A 26 2.04 -6.18 -0.57
N GLY A 27 2.76 -6.65 0.46
CA GLY A 27 3.69 -7.77 0.36
C GLY A 27 3.40 -8.83 1.42
N PHE A 28 3.71 -10.09 1.11
CA PHE A 28 3.46 -11.21 2.00
C PHE A 28 4.40 -12.39 1.72
N LYS A 29 4.80 -13.12 2.76
CA LYS A 29 5.64 -14.33 2.64
C LYS A 29 4.90 -15.54 2.08
N ARG A 30 3.58 -15.55 2.20
CA ARG A 30 2.67 -16.64 1.80
C ARG A 30 1.41 -16.05 1.22
N ALA A 31 0.88 -16.67 0.18
CA ALA A 31 -0.36 -16.25 -0.46
C ALA A 31 -1.56 -16.98 0.16
N HIS A 32 -2.66 -16.26 0.36
CA HIS A 32 -3.94 -16.85 0.73
C HIS A 32 -5.06 -16.16 -0.04
N THR A 33 -5.91 -16.93 -0.71
CA THR A 33 -6.93 -16.41 -1.64
C THR A 33 -7.93 -15.48 -0.95
N SER A 34 -8.27 -15.77 0.31
CA SER A 34 -9.21 -14.94 1.09
C SER A 34 -8.78 -13.48 1.25
N LEU A 35 -7.48 -13.17 1.08
CA LEU A 35 -7.02 -11.79 1.09
C LEU A 35 -7.71 -10.99 0.00
N PHE A 36 -7.92 -11.57 -1.18
CA PHE A 36 -8.39 -10.88 -2.39
C PHE A 36 -9.81 -11.26 -2.83
N SER A 37 -10.37 -12.35 -2.29
CA SER A 37 -11.74 -12.78 -2.64
C SER A 37 -12.78 -11.71 -2.28
N ASN A 38 -13.69 -11.36 -3.20
CA ASN A 38 -14.75 -10.39 -2.95
C ASN A 38 -14.26 -9.06 -2.33
N ILE A 39 -13.14 -8.52 -2.83
CA ILE A 39 -12.76 -7.14 -2.56
C ILE A 39 -13.54 -6.25 -3.53
N GLU A 40 -14.12 -5.18 -2.99
CA GLU A 40 -14.63 -4.06 -3.79
C GLU A 40 -13.46 -3.14 -4.15
N TRP A 41 -12.83 -3.43 -5.28
CA TRP A 41 -11.66 -2.72 -5.78
C TRP A 41 -11.97 -1.26 -6.14
N SER A 42 -10.94 -0.42 -6.19
CA SER A 42 -11.05 1.02 -6.49
C SER A 42 -11.94 1.79 -5.50
N THR A 43 -11.94 1.37 -4.23
CA THR A 43 -12.63 2.06 -3.15
C THR A 43 -11.68 2.38 -2.01
N ALA A 44 -12.00 3.42 -1.24
CA ALA A 44 -11.27 3.79 -0.01
C ALA A 44 -11.31 2.71 1.09
N SER A 45 -12.08 1.63 0.89
CA SER A 45 -12.22 0.55 1.87
C SER A 45 -11.17 -0.55 1.71
N VAL A 46 -10.46 -0.60 0.58
CA VAL A 46 -9.61 -1.73 0.18
C VAL A 46 -8.53 -2.04 1.23
N ALA A 47 -7.79 -1.04 1.72
CA ALA A 47 -6.78 -1.27 2.75
C ALA A 47 -7.39 -1.73 4.08
N ALA A 48 -8.52 -1.13 4.50
CA ALA A 48 -9.18 -1.50 5.76
C ALA A 48 -9.67 -2.96 5.72
N VAL A 49 -10.34 -3.36 4.65
CA VAL A 49 -10.83 -4.74 4.45
C VAL A 49 -9.67 -5.73 4.40
N THR A 50 -8.61 -5.39 3.67
CA THR A 50 -7.41 -6.25 3.56
C THR A 50 -6.76 -6.45 4.92
N ARG A 51 -6.61 -5.39 5.74
CA ARG A 51 -6.05 -5.48 7.11
C ARG A 51 -6.88 -6.37 8.02
N GLN A 52 -8.21 -6.30 7.94
CA GLN A 52 -9.10 -7.19 8.70
C GLN A 52 -8.89 -8.66 8.33
N ARG A 53 -8.70 -8.95 7.04
CA ARG A 53 -8.45 -10.32 6.55
C ARG A 53 -7.11 -10.85 6.98
N ILE A 54 -6.06 -10.03 6.93
CA ILE A 54 -4.73 -10.38 7.45
C ILE A 54 -4.82 -10.75 8.94
N LYS A 55 -5.55 -9.93 9.72
CA LYS A 55 -5.80 -10.21 11.14
C LYS A 55 -6.58 -11.52 11.34
N ALA A 56 -7.60 -11.78 10.52
CA ALA A 56 -8.39 -13.02 10.59
C ALA A 56 -7.57 -14.28 10.26
N LEU A 57 -6.54 -14.16 9.43
CA LEU A 57 -5.57 -15.23 9.15
C LEU A 57 -4.54 -15.42 10.27
N GLY A 58 -4.56 -14.58 11.31
CA GLY A 58 -3.57 -14.59 12.39
C GLY A 58 -2.18 -14.12 11.94
N TRP A 59 -2.09 -13.43 10.81
CA TRP A 59 -0.81 -12.97 10.25
C TRP A 59 -0.38 -11.65 10.86
N THR A 60 0.91 -11.49 11.06
CA THR A 60 1.50 -10.22 11.50
C THR A 60 1.59 -9.23 10.33
N LEU A 61 1.29 -7.95 10.61
CA LEU A 61 1.32 -6.87 9.62
C LEU A 61 2.27 -5.76 10.05
N ALA A 62 3.28 -5.50 9.22
CA ALA A 62 4.06 -4.28 9.27
C ALA A 62 3.38 -3.20 8.43
N LEU A 63 2.93 -2.12 9.07
CA LEU A 63 2.37 -0.96 8.38
C LEU A 63 3.43 0.13 8.28
N LEU A 64 3.68 0.61 7.06
CA LEU A 64 4.59 1.72 6.79
C LEU A 64 3.79 3.02 6.62
N ASP A 65 4.50 4.14 6.56
CA ASP A 65 3.87 5.45 6.36
C ASP A 65 3.08 5.49 5.05
N PRO A 66 1.90 6.15 5.05
CA PRO A 66 1.08 6.29 3.86
C PRO A 66 1.82 7.07 2.76
N LEU A 67 1.55 6.70 1.52
CA LEU A 67 2.00 7.44 0.33
C LEU A 67 0.79 7.97 -0.44
N HIS A 68 1.01 9.05 -1.19
CA HIS A 68 0.08 9.48 -2.22
C HIS A 68 0.39 8.72 -3.51
N ASP A 69 -0.61 8.02 -4.03
CA ASP A 69 -0.66 7.65 -5.44
C ASP A 69 -0.84 8.88 -6.32
N ILE A 70 -0.36 8.79 -7.56
CA ILE A 70 -0.35 9.87 -8.52
C ILE A 70 -1.15 9.39 -9.72
N ASP A 71 -2.46 9.61 -9.68
CA ASP A 71 -3.39 9.10 -10.70
C ASP A 71 -4.02 10.23 -11.53
N GLU A 72 -4.23 11.40 -10.92
CA GLU A 72 -4.78 12.58 -11.57
C GLU A 72 -3.75 13.72 -11.68
N PRO A 73 -3.89 14.66 -12.63
CA PRO A 73 -2.97 15.80 -12.75
C PRO A 73 -2.83 16.64 -11.47
N ALA A 74 -3.88 16.70 -10.65
CA ALA A 74 -3.87 17.42 -9.38
C ALA A 74 -2.94 16.79 -8.34
N ASP A 75 -2.57 15.52 -8.50
CA ASP A 75 -1.73 14.78 -7.56
C ASP A 75 -0.24 15.11 -7.74
N LEU A 76 0.16 15.75 -8.85
CA LEU A 76 1.54 16.17 -9.10
C LEU A 76 2.10 17.07 -8.00
N LYS A 77 1.24 17.74 -7.22
CA LYS A 77 1.62 18.49 -6.01
C LYS A 77 2.29 17.63 -4.93
N HIS A 78 2.10 16.32 -4.96
CA HIS A 78 2.68 15.35 -4.02
C HIS A 78 4.05 14.83 -4.46
N LEU A 79 4.53 15.21 -5.66
CA LEU A 79 5.87 14.84 -6.11
C LEU A 79 6.97 15.48 -5.25
N PRO A 80 8.11 14.81 -5.08
CA PRO A 80 9.24 15.40 -4.38
C PRO A 80 9.72 16.69 -5.06
N VAL A 81 10.18 17.64 -4.26
CA VAL A 81 10.70 18.93 -4.74
C VAL A 81 11.83 18.68 -5.77
N GLY A 82 11.76 19.39 -6.89
CA GLY A 82 12.75 19.32 -7.98
C GLY A 82 12.51 18.20 -8.99
N TRP A 83 11.47 17.37 -8.85
CA TRP A 83 11.11 16.39 -9.87
C TRP A 83 10.53 17.04 -11.13
N LEU A 84 9.65 18.05 -10.97
CA LEU A 84 9.11 18.81 -12.10
C LEU A 84 10.21 19.60 -12.85
N ALA A 85 11.14 20.19 -12.10
CA ALA A 85 12.27 20.93 -12.67
C ALA A 85 13.18 20.08 -13.57
N LYS A 86 13.29 18.77 -13.31
CA LYS A 86 14.09 17.85 -14.13
C LYS A 86 13.44 17.48 -15.47
N ILE A 87 12.14 17.72 -15.62
CA ILE A 87 11.38 17.43 -16.84
C ILE A 87 11.00 18.71 -17.62
N GLY A 88 11.59 19.86 -17.26
CA GLY A 88 11.42 21.12 -17.99
C GLY A 88 10.18 21.94 -17.58
N TYR A 89 9.59 21.65 -16.41
CA TYR A 89 8.46 22.37 -15.82
C TYR A 89 8.82 23.04 -14.49
#